data_AF-A0A2T0BDN7-F1
#
_entry.id   AF-A0A2T0BDN7-F1
#
_cell.length_a   1.000
_cell.length_b   1.000
_cell.length_c   1.000
_cell.angle_alpha   90.00
_cell.angle_beta   90.00
_cell.angle_gamma   90.00
#
_symmetry.space_group_name_H-M   'P 1'
#
loop_
_entity.id
_entity.type
_entity.pdbx_description
1 polymer ?
#
loop_
_entity_poly.entity_id
_entity_poly.type
_entity_poly.pdbx_seq_one_letter_code
_entity_poly.pdbx_strand_id
1 'polypeptide(L)'
;MGYIKDFKSPLFYSYSPSEEHVVIIKETDDPIKGSYGLTMAHKIFVRITDKFFTDDEYRTFSKGTYKVRWIEEDIATVTYLSGNRNKLIQHIYDYRDFNGTSYFNVLGSISGKWVEKDNENNKLDLTSGNIKLDMNGATYFYYFGDADEQGIHGTVLYGAEGVPSVSIILNDDNTISVGLVSLNSEKFNTYVRED
;
A
#
# COMPACT_ATOMS: atom_id res chain seq x y z
N MET A 1 1.34 -4.08 24.12
CA MET A 1 0.81 -2.75 23.77
C MET A 1 1.87 -1.73 24.19
N GLY A 2 2.52 -1.08 23.23
CA GLY A 2 3.68 -0.21 23.51
C GLY A 2 3.34 1.25 23.23
N TYR A 3 3.59 2.13 24.20
CA TYR A 3 3.51 3.58 24.04
C TYR A 3 4.93 4.12 23.83
N ILE A 4 5.15 4.94 22.80
CA ILE A 4 6.48 5.50 22.51
C ILE A 4 6.58 6.90 23.13
N LYS A 5 7.52 7.08 24.06
CA LYS A 5 7.74 8.35 24.79
C LYS A 5 8.78 9.28 24.13
N ASP A 6 9.45 8.85 23.08
CA ASP A 6 10.62 9.56 22.53
C ASP A 6 10.24 10.54 21.42
N PHE A 7 10.17 11.85 21.72
CA PHE A 7 9.73 12.88 20.76
C PHE A 7 10.88 13.59 20.02
N LYS A 8 12.14 13.11 20.15
CA LYS A 8 13.30 13.74 19.48
C LYS A 8 13.52 13.31 18.03
N SER A 9 12.81 12.28 17.62
CA SER A 9 12.88 11.64 16.32
C SER A 9 12.04 12.36 15.24
N PRO A 10 12.42 12.27 13.95
CA PRO A 10 11.61 12.78 12.84
C PRO A 10 10.19 12.20 12.86
N LEU A 11 9.21 13.11 12.75
CA LEU A 11 7.80 12.80 12.81
C LEU A 11 7.11 13.46 11.61
N PHE A 12 6.49 12.64 10.78
CA PHE A 12 5.85 13.06 9.55
C PHE A 12 4.35 12.85 9.68
N TYR A 13 3.59 13.82 9.17
CA TYR A 13 2.14 13.79 9.13
C TYR A 13 1.69 13.99 7.68
N SER A 14 0.77 13.15 7.22
CA SER A 14 0.04 13.36 5.98
C SER A 14 -1.43 13.18 6.30
N TYR A 15 -2.24 14.20 6.02
CA TYR A 15 -3.67 14.21 6.28
C TYR A 15 -4.44 13.81 5.02
N SER A 16 -5.56 13.13 5.21
CA SER A 16 -6.54 12.90 4.14
C SER A 16 -7.03 14.23 3.56
N PRO A 17 -7.62 14.25 2.34
CA PRO A 17 -8.15 15.48 1.77
C PRO A 17 -9.19 16.18 2.66
N SER A 18 -10.00 15.41 3.39
CA SER A 18 -10.95 15.89 4.40
C SER A 18 -10.33 16.18 5.79
N GLU A 19 -9.06 15.83 6.01
CA GLU A 19 -8.36 15.88 7.30
C GLU A 19 -8.94 14.99 8.41
N GLU A 20 -9.87 14.09 8.09
CA GLU A 20 -10.44 13.13 9.06
C GLU A 20 -9.45 12.01 9.44
N HIS A 21 -8.53 11.69 8.54
CA HIS A 21 -7.53 10.64 8.73
C HIS A 21 -6.10 11.21 8.61
N VAL A 22 -5.16 10.54 9.26
CA VAL A 22 -3.76 10.96 9.26
C VAL A 22 -2.82 9.77 9.28
N VAL A 23 -1.94 9.71 8.29
CA VAL A 23 -0.77 8.83 8.29
C VAL A 23 0.32 9.53 9.08
N ILE A 24 0.75 8.90 10.17
CA ILE A 24 1.83 9.41 11.01
C ILE A 24 3.00 8.44 10.90
N ILE A 25 4.18 8.94 10.54
CA ILE A 25 5.40 8.13 10.47
C ILE A 25 6.42 8.68 11.44
N LYS A 26 6.97 7.80 12.27
CA LYS A 26 7.98 8.15 13.26
C LYS A 26 9.22 7.30 13.05
N GLU A 27 10.32 7.91 12.64
CA GLU A 27 11.59 7.21 12.46
C GLU A 27 12.40 7.24 13.75
N THR A 28 12.74 6.09 14.33
CA THR A 28 13.41 6.08 15.65
C THR A 28 14.90 6.41 15.58
N ASP A 29 15.46 6.87 16.69
CA ASP A 29 16.90 7.09 16.82
C ASP A 29 17.69 5.78 16.84
N ASP A 30 17.04 4.67 17.21
CA ASP A 30 17.61 3.32 17.22
C ASP A 30 17.42 2.67 15.83
N PRO A 31 18.48 2.53 15.01
CA PRO A 31 18.37 2.01 13.65
C PRO A 31 17.83 0.56 13.61
N ILE A 32 17.96 -0.21 14.70
CA ILE A 32 17.42 -1.57 14.81
C ILE A 32 15.89 -1.54 14.96
N LYS A 33 15.36 -0.49 15.60
CA LYS A 33 13.91 -0.32 15.81
C LYS A 33 13.19 0.22 14.57
N GLY A 34 13.93 0.78 13.61
CA GLY A 34 13.42 1.26 12.33
C GLY A 34 12.47 2.45 12.48
N SER A 35 11.41 2.48 11.66
CA SER A 35 10.34 3.47 11.76
C SER A 35 9.00 2.83 12.04
N TYR A 36 8.09 3.60 12.64
CA TYR A 36 6.74 3.17 12.98
C TYR A 36 5.71 3.95 12.19
N GLY A 37 4.75 3.21 11.63
CA GLY A 37 3.47 3.76 11.21
C GLY A 37 2.56 3.86 12.41
N LEU A 38 1.98 5.04 12.60
CA LEU A 38 1.09 5.34 13.70
C LEU A 38 -0.24 5.85 13.14
N THR A 39 -1.34 5.43 13.77
CA THR A 39 -2.67 6.01 13.54
C THR A 39 -3.21 6.60 14.83
N MET A 40 -4.08 7.59 14.70
CA MET A 40 -4.76 8.19 15.86
C MET A 40 -5.79 7.20 16.42
N ALA A 41 -5.61 6.78 17.68
CA ALA A 41 -6.58 5.95 18.41
C ALA A 41 -7.58 6.82 19.18
N HIS A 42 -7.15 8.00 19.64
CA HIS A 42 -8.00 9.00 20.28
C HIS A 42 -7.28 10.36 20.22
N LYS A 43 -7.95 11.48 20.57
CA LYS A 43 -7.48 12.87 20.40
C LYS A 43 -5.99 13.16 20.67
N ILE A 44 -5.35 12.44 21.59
CA ILE A 44 -3.92 12.58 21.93
C ILE A 44 -3.17 11.24 21.98
N PHE A 45 -3.82 10.13 21.62
CA PHE A 45 -3.25 8.79 21.70
C PHE A 45 -3.06 8.23 20.30
N VAL A 46 -1.85 7.77 20.02
CA VAL A 46 -1.48 7.08 18.78
C VAL A 46 -1.25 5.59 19.02
N ARG A 47 -1.60 4.77 18.04
CA ARG A 47 -1.37 3.32 18.02
C ARG A 47 -0.34 3.00 16.93
N ILE A 48 0.62 2.14 17.25
CA ILE A 48 1.50 1.56 16.23
C ILE A 48 0.66 0.60 15.40
N THR A 49 0.49 0.92 14.12
CA THR A 49 -0.19 0.06 13.13
C THR A 49 0.80 -0.68 12.27
N ASP A 50 2.01 -0.15 12.11
CA ASP A 50 2.97 -0.67 11.16
C ASP A 50 4.42 -0.48 11.63
N LYS A 51 5.32 -1.28 11.10
CA LYS A 51 6.76 -1.23 11.34
C LYS A 51 7.50 -1.26 10.00
N PHE A 52 8.09 -0.13 9.65
CA PHE A 52 8.99 -0.02 8.53
C PHE A 52 10.40 -0.44 8.99
N PHE A 53 10.72 -1.71 8.78
CA PHE A 53 12.08 -2.19 8.99
C PHE A 53 12.98 -1.69 7.86
N THR A 54 14.14 -1.19 8.25
CA THR A 54 15.20 -0.77 7.34
C THR A 54 16.39 -1.66 7.62
N ASP A 55 16.77 -2.49 6.65
CA ASP A 55 18.03 -3.22 6.73
C ASP A 55 19.19 -2.20 6.70
N ASP A 56 20.25 -2.46 7.46
CA ASP A 56 21.53 -1.73 7.42
C ASP A 56 21.49 -0.23 7.80
N GLU A 57 20.71 0.14 8.82
CA GLU A 57 20.63 1.53 9.32
C GLU A 57 20.12 2.55 8.28
N TYR A 58 19.56 2.10 7.16
CA TYR A 58 19.10 3.00 6.10
C TYR A 58 17.87 3.80 6.53
N ARG A 59 18.08 5.06 6.91
CA ARG A 59 17.02 5.98 7.36
C ARG A 59 16.20 6.57 6.22
N THR A 60 15.24 5.80 5.71
CA THR A 60 14.42 6.17 4.56
C THR A 60 13.67 7.49 4.74
N PHE A 61 13.08 7.71 5.92
CA PHE A 61 12.20 8.86 6.12
C PHE A 61 13.01 10.13 6.38
N SER A 62 14.12 10.05 7.13
CA SER A 62 15.05 11.19 7.23
C SER A 62 15.69 11.58 5.91
N LYS A 63 15.94 10.62 5.01
CA LYS A 63 16.53 10.89 3.69
C LYS A 63 15.52 11.41 2.66
N GLY A 64 14.22 11.42 2.99
CA GLY A 64 13.17 11.82 2.05
C GLY A 64 12.96 10.83 0.91
N THR A 65 13.40 9.58 1.05
CA THR A 65 13.27 8.53 0.02
C THR A 65 11.96 7.75 0.17
N TYR A 66 10.88 8.47 0.40
CA TYR A 66 9.52 7.95 0.57
C TYR A 66 8.50 8.90 -0.06
N LYS A 67 7.29 8.38 -0.26
CA LYS A 67 6.12 9.15 -0.71
C LYS A 67 4.88 8.62 -0.03
N VAL A 68 4.07 9.53 0.51
CA VAL A 68 2.72 9.22 0.99
C VAL A 68 1.73 9.70 -0.06
N ARG A 69 0.70 8.90 -0.34
CA ARG A 69 -0.38 9.27 -1.26
C ARG A 69 -1.73 8.87 -0.68
N TRP A 70 -2.68 9.77 -0.75
CA TRP A 70 -4.09 9.47 -0.51
C TRP A 70 -4.73 9.05 -1.84
N ILE A 71 -5.24 7.82 -1.89
CA ILE A 71 -5.94 7.28 -3.05
C ILE A 71 -7.40 7.69 -2.99
N GLU A 72 -7.96 7.62 -1.78
CA GLU A 72 -9.30 8.06 -1.41
C GLU A 72 -9.22 8.81 -0.07
N GLU A 73 -10.36 9.23 0.47
CA GLU A 73 -10.42 9.89 1.79
C GLU A 73 -9.86 9.01 2.90
N ASP A 74 -10.07 7.70 2.80
CA ASP A 74 -9.86 6.69 3.84
C ASP A 74 -8.79 5.66 3.47
N ILE A 75 -8.12 5.81 2.32
CA ILE A 75 -7.02 4.94 1.91
C ILE A 75 -5.81 5.76 1.51
N ALA A 76 -4.68 5.45 2.16
CA ALA A 76 -3.38 6.00 1.81
C ALA A 76 -2.36 4.90 1.49
N THR A 77 -1.37 5.23 0.68
CA THR A 77 -0.20 4.39 0.45
C THR A 77 1.07 5.11 0.89
N VAL A 78 2.01 4.34 1.43
CA VAL A 78 3.36 4.79 1.81
C VAL A 78 4.34 3.96 1.01
N THR A 79 4.91 4.56 -0.04
CA THR A 79 5.95 3.93 -0.86
C THR A 79 7.32 4.41 -0.40
N TYR A 80 8.30 3.52 -0.25
CA TYR A 80 9.61 3.90 0.26
C TYR A 80 10.72 2.96 -0.23
N LEU A 81 11.96 3.44 -0.24
CA LEU A 81 13.13 2.60 -0.51
C LEU A 81 13.60 1.92 0.77
N SER A 82 13.66 0.60 0.76
CA SER A 82 14.19 -0.20 1.86
C SER A 82 15.58 -0.77 1.55
N GLY A 83 16.47 -0.62 2.53
CA GLY A 83 17.82 -1.15 2.54
C GLY A 83 18.76 -0.58 1.48
N ASN A 84 20.01 -1.04 1.49
CA ASN A 84 21.05 -0.57 0.57
C ASN A 84 20.81 -0.94 -0.90
N ARG A 85 19.92 -1.90 -1.17
CA ARG A 85 19.53 -2.29 -2.54
C ARG A 85 18.45 -1.41 -3.13
N ASN A 86 17.96 -0.39 -2.40
CA ASN A 86 16.89 0.50 -2.82
C ASN A 86 15.65 -0.28 -3.31
N LYS A 87 15.26 -1.33 -2.58
CA LYS A 87 14.05 -2.09 -2.92
C LYS A 87 12.84 -1.20 -2.64
N LEU A 88 11.96 -1.03 -3.63
CA LEU A 88 10.68 -0.36 -3.41
C LEU A 88 9.77 -1.25 -2.57
N ILE A 89 9.27 -0.70 -1.47
CA ILE A 89 8.26 -1.31 -0.60
C ILE A 89 7.08 -0.35 -0.55
N GLN A 90 5.86 -0.89 -0.48
CA GLN A 90 4.65 -0.11 -0.29
C GLN A 90 3.82 -0.67 0.85
N HIS A 91 3.32 0.22 1.70
CA HIS A 91 2.29 -0.08 2.69
C HIS A 91 1.00 0.64 2.35
N ILE A 92 -0.12 -0.02 2.57
CA ILE A 92 -1.48 0.48 2.38
C ILE A 92 -2.08 0.70 3.77
N TYR A 93 -2.42 1.96 4.05
CA TYR A 93 -3.15 2.39 5.23
C TYR A 93 -4.62 2.46 4.87
N ASP A 94 -5.41 1.67 5.57
CA ASP A 94 -6.84 1.55 5.39
C ASP A 94 -7.54 1.99 6.67
N TYR A 95 -8.35 3.04 6.55
CA TYR A 95 -9.10 3.66 7.64
C TYR A 95 -10.59 3.30 7.60
N ARG A 96 -11.03 2.45 6.67
CA ARG A 96 -12.43 2.07 6.54
C ARG A 96 -12.90 1.26 7.75
N ASP A 97 -14.12 1.56 8.19
CA ASP A 97 -14.77 0.80 9.24
C ASP A 97 -15.10 -0.61 8.77
N PHE A 98 -14.50 -1.62 9.42
CA PHE A 98 -14.83 -3.00 9.16
C PHE A 98 -15.99 -3.47 10.04
N ASN A 99 -17.16 -3.60 9.44
CA ASN A 99 -18.37 -4.11 10.11
C ASN A 99 -18.50 -5.65 10.09
N GLY A 100 -17.48 -6.37 9.58
CA GLY A 100 -17.52 -7.83 9.44
C GLY A 100 -16.87 -8.59 10.61
N THR A 101 -17.18 -9.89 10.70
CA THR A 101 -16.60 -10.82 11.69
C THR A 101 -15.43 -11.65 11.16
N SER A 102 -15.09 -11.55 9.87
CA SER A 102 -14.15 -12.49 9.23
C SER A 102 -13.15 -11.78 8.32
N TYR A 103 -11.85 -11.99 8.58
CA TYR A 103 -10.78 -11.58 7.68
C TYR A 103 -10.90 -12.35 6.36
N PHE A 104 -10.86 -11.66 5.22
CA PHE A 104 -10.80 -12.28 3.90
C PHE A 104 -9.62 -11.73 3.11
N ASN A 105 -9.08 -12.56 2.22
CA ASN A 105 -7.98 -12.21 1.33
C ASN A 105 -8.52 -11.37 0.16
N VAL A 106 -7.89 -10.23 -0.13
CA VAL A 106 -8.30 -9.28 -1.16
C VAL A 106 -8.33 -9.98 -2.51
N LEU A 107 -7.25 -10.64 -2.91
CA LEU A 107 -7.18 -11.35 -4.19
C LEU A 107 -8.27 -12.42 -4.34
N GLY A 108 -8.62 -13.09 -3.24
CA GLY A 108 -9.75 -14.03 -3.21
C GLY A 108 -11.09 -13.33 -3.49
N SER A 109 -11.32 -12.15 -2.90
CA SER A 109 -12.56 -11.37 -3.08
C SER A 109 -12.68 -10.75 -4.49
N ILE A 110 -11.56 -10.42 -5.12
CA ILE A 110 -11.53 -9.80 -6.46
C ILE A 110 -11.28 -10.81 -7.58
N SER A 111 -11.40 -12.13 -7.33
CA SER A 111 -11.21 -13.12 -8.38
C SER A 111 -12.17 -12.88 -9.55
N GLY A 112 -11.62 -12.87 -10.76
CA GLY A 112 -12.34 -12.55 -11.99
C GLY A 112 -11.45 -11.85 -13.00
N LYS A 113 -12.09 -11.30 -14.03
CA LYS A 113 -11.45 -10.47 -15.06
C LYS A 113 -11.90 -9.03 -14.88
N TRP A 114 -10.95 -8.13 -15.08
CA TRP A 114 -11.14 -6.71 -14.88
C TRP A 114 -10.51 -5.95 -16.04
N VAL A 115 -11.14 -4.84 -16.41
CA VAL A 115 -10.71 -3.96 -17.48
C VAL A 115 -10.60 -2.54 -16.96
N GLU A 116 -9.52 -1.84 -17.31
CA GLU A 116 -9.36 -0.43 -16.93
C GLU A 116 -10.46 0.39 -17.60
N LYS A 117 -11.16 1.20 -16.79
CA LYS A 117 -12.34 1.98 -17.20
C LYS A 117 -12.06 2.91 -18.37
N ASP A 118 -10.86 3.49 -18.40
CA ASP A 118 -10.45 4.49 -19.40
C ASP A 118 -9.50 3.92 -20.48
N ASN A 119 -9.15 2.62 -20.41
CA ASN A 119 -8.27 1.97 -21.37
C ASN A 119 -8.49 0.45 -21.42
N GLU A 120 -9.35 0.00 -22.34
CA GLU A 120 -9.72 -1.41 -22.49
C GLU A 120 -8.57 -2.38 -22.80
N ASN A 121 -7.41 -1.87 -23.25
CA ASN A 121 -6.21 -2.68 -23.47
C ASN A 121 -5.50 -3.05 -22.17
N ASN A 122 -5.78 -2.33 -21.09
CA ASN A 122 -5.25 -2.63 -19.77
C ASN A 122 -6.23 -3.57 -19.05
N LYS A 123 -5.79 -4.79 -18.75
CA LYS A 123 -6.63 -5.86 -18.21
C LYS A 123 -5.94 -6.56 -17.06
N LEU A 124 -6.72 -7.00 -16.08
CA LEU A 124 -6.27 -7.78 -14.96
C LEU A 124 -7.11 -9.06 -14.86
N ASP A 125 -6.47 -10.21 -15.00
CA ASP A 125 -7.09 -11.52 -14.91
C ASP A 125 -6.54 -12.24 -13.66
N LEU A 126 -7.44 -12.51 -12.71
CA LEU A 126 -7.16 -13.20 -11.44
C LEU A 126 -7.83 -14.58 -11.39
N THR A 127 -7.87 -15.29 -12.52
CA THR A 127 -8.46 -16.62 -12.61
C THR A 127 -7.42 -17.74 -12.42
N SER A 128 -7.89 -18.89 -11.92
CA SER A 128 -7.09 -20.12 -11.84
C SER A 128 -5.78 -20.02 -11.04
N GLY A 129 -5.73 -19.16 -10.02
CA GLY A 129 -4.58 -19.03 -9.12
C GLY A 129 -3.37 -18.31 -9.71
N ASN A 130 -3.48 -17.75 -10.91
CA ASN A 130 -2.47 -16.91 -11.53
C ASN A 130 -3.00 -15.48 -11.65
N ILE A 131 -2.10 -14.50 -11.61
CA ILE A 131 -2.44 -13.09 -11.85
C ILE A 131 -1.76 -12.67 -13.13
N LYS A 132 -2.55 -12.29 -14.14
CA LYS A 132 -2.06 -11.73 -15.40
C LYS A 132 -2.48 -10.27 -15.48
N LEU A 133 -1.51 -9.38 -15.66
CA LEU A 133 -1.73 -7.95 -15.87
C LEU A 133 -1.24 -7.56 -17.26
N ASP A 134 -2.17 -7.20 -18.13
CA ASP A 134 -1.88 -6.50 -19.38
C ASP A 134 -1.90 -4.99 -19.09
N MET A 135 -0.78 -4.30 -19.31
CA MET A 135 -0.64 -2.87 -19.01
C MET A 135 0.32 -2.21 -19.99
N ASN A 136 -0.12 -1.14 -20.64
CA ASN A 136 0.68 -0.33 -21.58
C ASN A 136 1.34 -1.15 -22.70
N GLY A 137 0.64 -2.16 -23.21
CA GLY A 137 1.12 -3.02 -24.30
C GLY A 137 2.09 -4.14 -23.88
N ALA A 138 2.34 -4.31 -22.58
CA ALA A 138 3.10 -5.43 -22.03
C ALA A 138 2.22 -6.32 -21.16
N THR A 139 2.59 -7.60 -21.06
CA THR A 139 1.94 -8.58 -20.19
C THR A 139 2.88 -8.99 -19.07
N TYR A 140 2.37 -8.96 -17.85
CA TYR A 140 3.07 -9.31 -16.62
C TYR A 140 2.33 -10.44 -15.89
N PHE A 141 3.09 -11.29 -15.21
CA PHE A 141 2.56 -12.42 -14.46
C PHE A 141 3.03 -12.36 -13.01
N TYR A 142 2.10 -12.63 -12.09
CA TYR A 142 2.36 -12.74 -10.65
C TYR A 142 1.67 -13.98 -10.09
N TYR A 143 2.12 -14.39 -8.91
CA TYR A 143 1.55 -15.51 -8.17
C TYR A 143 0.82 -15.02 -6.93
N PHE A 144 -0.35 -15.60 -6.65
CA PHE A 144 -1.13 -15.29 -5.44
C PHE A 144 -0.32 -15.50 -4.15
N GLY A 145 0.55 -16.52 -4.12
CA GLY A 145 1.36 -16.84 -2.94
C GLY A 145 2.46 -15.82 -2.62
N ASP A 146 2.81 -14.96 -3.59
CA ASP A 146 3.84 -13.93 -3.43
C ASP A 146 3.21 -12.53 -3.18
N ALA A 147 1.88 -12.46 -3.12
CA ALA A 147 1.17 -11.24 -2.82
C ALA A 147 1.29 -10.88 -1.34
N ASP A 148 1.52 -9.60 -1.08
CA ASP A 148 1.55 -9.04 0.26
C ASP A 148 0.17 -8.43 0.57
N GLU A 149 -0.66 -9.21 1.24
CA GLU A 149 -2.01 -8.82 1.66
C GLU A 149 -1.93 -7.85 2.83
N GLN A 150 -2.47 -6.65 2.63
CA GLN A 150 -2.39 -5.54 3.57
C GLN A 150 -3.80 -5.09 3.96
N GLY A 151 -4.30 -5.70 5.04
CA GLY A 151 -5.68 -5.51 5.48
C GLY A 151 -6.67 -6.31 4.64
N ILE A 152 -7.88 -5.76 4.50
CA ILE A 152 -9.00 -6.40 3.79
C ILE A 152 -9.38 -5.70 2.49
N HIS A 153 -8.78 -4.53 2.22
CA HIS A 153 -9.00 -3.76 1.00
C HIS A 153 -7.75 -3.63 0.14
N GLY A 154 -6.54 -3.91 0.65
CA GLY A 154 -5.29 -3.69 -0.07
C GLY A 154 -4.43 -4.94 -0.26
N THR A 155 -3.79 -5.07 -1.41
CA THR A 155 -2.74 -6.07 -1.66
C THR A 155 -1.65 -5.50 -2.56
N VAL A 156 -0.41 -5.93 -2.36
CA VAL A 156 0.75 -5.53 -3.16
C VAL A 156 1.34 -6.74 -3.88
N LEU A 157 1.46 -6.64 -5.20
CA LEU A 157 2.11 -7.63 -6.04
C LEU A 157 3.52 -7.14 -6.35
N TYR A 158 4.52 -7.76 -5.72
CA TYR A 158 5.91 -7.44 -5.99
C TYR A 158 6.42 -8.16 -7.24
N GLY A 159 6.79 -7.38 -8.25
CA GLY A 159 7.39 -7.89 -9.48
C GLY A 159 8.85 -8.31 -9.29
N ALA A 160 9.26 -9.32 -10.06
CA ALA A 160 10.67 -9.70 -10.23
C ALA A 160 11.40 -8.72 -11.17
N GLU A 161 12.67 -8.98 -11.49
CA GLU A 161 13.46 -8.13 -12.39
C GLU A 161 12.76 -7.94 -13.75
N GLY A 162 12.57 -6.67 -14.15
CA GLY A 162 11.86 -6.31 -15.38
C GLY A 162 10.33 -6.36 -15.29
N VAL A 163 9.76 -6.80 -14.17
CA VAL A 163 8.31 -6.82 -13.90
C VAL A 163 7.99 -5.69 -12.91
N PRO A 164 7.03 -4.80 -13.21
CA PRO A 164 6.65 -3.74 -12.28
C PRO A 164 6.05 -4.34 -11.01
N SER A 165 6.21 -3.64 -9.88
CA SER A 165 5.40 -3.92 -8.70
C SER A 165 4.13 -3.07 -8.75
N VAL A 166 3.00 -3.63 -8.34
CA VAL A 166 1.69 -2.96 -8.37
C VAL A 166 0.94 -3.14 -7.06
N SER A 167 0.08 -2.21 -6.73
CA SER A 167 -0.91 -2.35 -5.67
C SER A 167 -2.29 -2.40 -6.25
N ILE A 168 -3.12 -3.24 -5.63
CA ILE A 168 -4.54 -3.38 -5.95
C ILE A 168 -5.32 -3.03 -4.69
N ILE A 169 -6.29 -2.15 -4.83
CA ILE A 169 -7.18 -1.69 -3.76
C ILE A 169 -8.61 -2.02 -4.17
N LEU A 170 -9.37 -2.66 -3.28
CA LEU A 170 -10.80 -2.90 -3.42
C LEU A 170 -11.57 -1.67 -2.94
N ASN A 171 -12.36 -1.08 -3.83
CA ASN A 171 -13.17 0.10 -3.54
C ASN A 171 -14.59 -0.32 -3.08
N ASP A 172 -15.27 0.56 -2.35
CA ASP A 172 -16.61 0.28 -1.79
C ASP A 172 -17.70 0.09 -2.86
N ASP A 173 -17.47 0.63 -4.06
CA ASP A 173 -18.36 0.50 -5.22
C ASP A 173 -18.14 -0.80 -6.02
N ASN A 174 -17.40 -1.76 -5.47
CA ASN A 174 -16.98 -3.02 -6.10
C ASN A 174 -16.11 -2.85 -7.35
N THR A 175 -15.51 -1.69 -7.55
CA THR A 175 -14.40 -1.52 -8.49
C THR A 175 -13.07 -1.81 -7.79
N ILE A 176 -11.98 -1.88 -8.57
CA ILE A 176 -10.63 -1.93 -8.01
C ILE A 176 -9.78 -0.79 -8.54
N SER A 177 -8.91 -0.27 -7.69
CA SER A 177 -7.90 0.73 -8.04
C SER A 177 -6.55 0.03 -8.16
N VAL A 178 -5.90 0.12 -9.34
CA VAL A 178 -4.58 -0.48 -9.59
C VAL A 178 -3.56 0.61 -9.85
N GLY A 179 -2.44 0.58 -9.13
CA GLY A 179 -1.38 1.59 -9.23
C GLY A 179 0.02 0.98 -9.18
N LEU A 180 0.96 1.59 -9.89
CA LEU A 180 2.38 1.21 -9.81
C LEU A 180 2.94 1.54 -8.43
N VAL A 181 3.66 0.59 -7.84
CA VAL A 181 4.51 0.82 -6.66
C VAL A 181 5.73 1.62 -7.12
N SER A 182 5.70 2.93 -6.90
CA SER A 182 6.72 3.85 -7.41
C SER A 182 6.76 5.15 -6.60
N LEU A 183 7.96 5.70 -6.43
CA LEU A 183 8.13 7.06 -5.91
C LEU A 183 7.76 8.15 -6.94
N ASN A 184 7.73 7.80 -8.23
CA ASN A 184 7.59 8.77 -9.33
C ASN A 184 6.21 8.72 -10.01
N SER A 185 5.53 7.56 -10.02
CA SER A 185 4.19 7.45 -10.60
C SER A 185 3.14 7.90 -9.61
N GLU A 186 2.22 8.79 -10.00
CA GLU A 186 1.13 9.27 -9.17
C GLU A 186 -0.23 8.60 -9.41
N LYS A 187 -0.35 7.82 -10.49
CA LYS A 187 -1.64 7.38 -10.99
C LYS A 187 -2.06 6.03 -10.42
N PHE A 188 -3.29 5.98 -9.91
CA PHE A 188 -4.07 4.76 -9.79
C PHE A 188 -5.16 4.80 -10.86
N ASN A 189 -5.35 3.69 -11.54
CA ASN A 189 -6.39 3.53 -12.55
C ASN A 189 -7.51 2.68 -11.98
N THR A 190 -8.74 3.05 -12.28
CA THR A 190 -9.93 2.28 -11.88
C THR A 190 -10.19 1.19 -12.89
N TYR A 191 -10.41 -0.02 -12.39
CA TYR A 191 -10.81 -1.17 -13.18
C TYR A 191 -12.21 -1.61 -12.77
N VAL A 192 -13.00 -1.96 -13.77
CA VAL A 192 -14.35 -2.51 -13.61
C VAL A 192 -14.33 -3.97 -14.02
N ARG A 193 -15.25 -4.76 -13.48
CA ARG A 193 -15.36 -6.19 -13.79
C ARG A 193 -15.74 -6.36 -15.27
N GLU A 194 -15.07 -7.27 -15.96
CA GLU A 194 -15.43 -7.68 -17.33
C GLU A 194 -16.58 -8.69 -17.22
N ASP A 195 -17.74 -8.33 -17.76
CA ASP A 195 -18.97 -9.16 -17.76
C ASP A 195 -18.83 -10.44 -18.61
#